data_AF-A0A7V5M8P7-F1
#
_entry.id   AF-A0A7V5M8P7-F1
#
_cell.length_a   1.000
_cell.length_b   1.000
_cell.length_c   1.000
_cell.angle_alpha   90.00
_cell.angle_beta   90.00
_cell.angle_gamma   90.00
#
_symmetry.space_group_name_H-M   'P 1'
#
loop_
_entity.id
_entity.type
_entity.pdbx_description
1 polymer ?
#
loop_
_entity_poly.entity_id
_entity_poly.type
_entity_poly.pdbx_seq_one_letter_code
_entity_poly.pdbx_strand_id
1 'polypeptide(L)'
;MKKIVLAIDLGGTNFRVAAINEQGIIEKRVKKPTPVQEGCNSVFTCLLSALGEVYQCFPKKQIYGIGVGVAGVIDIEKGIITQSPNLVGFDGYPIKEKLDASFLESLPK
;
A
#
# COMPACT_ATOMS: atom_id res chain seq x y z
N MET A 1 18.16 5.27 -15.06
CA MET A 1 17.32 4.19 -14.48
C MET A 1 15.97 4.80 -14.18
N LYS A 2 14.86 4.16 -14.56
CA LYS A 2 13.52 4.70 -14.29
C LYS A 2 13.27 4.70 -12.78
N LYS A 3 12.77 5.80 -12.24
CA LYS A 3 12.30 5.88 -10.85
C LYS A 3 10.90 5.31 -10.77
N ILE A 4 10.68 4.42 -9.82
CA ILE A 4 9.41 3.73 -9.58
C ILE A 4 8.92 4.10 -8.17
N VAL A 5 7.63 4.39 -8.08
CA VAL A 5 6.89 4.47 -6.82
C VAL A 5 5.87 3.34 -6.80
N LEU A 6 5.75 2.67 -5.66
CA LEU A 6 4.68 1.70 -5.44
C LEU A 6 3.44 2.44 -4.95
N ALA A 7 2.35 2.40 -5.69
CA ALA A 7 1.09 3.02 -5.31
C ALA A 7 0.10 1.95 -4.82
N ILE A 8 -0.52 2.22 -3.68
CA ILE A 8 -1.59 1.42 -3.10
C ILE A 8 -2.88 2.21 -3.19
N ASP A 9 -3.94 1.57 -3.67
CA ASP A 9 -5.32 2.06 -3.64
C ASP A 9 -6.15 1.08 -2.82
N LEU A 10 -6.40 1.42 -1.55
CA LEU A 10 -7.07 0.57 -0.57
C LEU A 10 -8.56 0.93 -0.45
N GLY A 11 -9.43 0.09 -1.03
CA GLY A 11 -10.87 0.16 -0.89
C GLY A 11 -11.47 -1.02 -0.11
N GLY A 12 -12.73 -0.91 0.27
CA GLY A 12 -13.43 -1.93 1.08
C GLY A 12 -13.74 -3.25 0.36
N THR A 13 -13.88 -3.24 -0.96
CA THR A 13 -14.16 -4.46 -1.73
C THR A 13 -12.90 -5.04 -2.37
N ASN A 14 -12.05 -4.17 -2.90
CA ASN A 14 -10.81 -4.54 -3.56
C ASN A 14 -9.76 -3.48 -3.25
N PHE A 15 -8.51 -3.90 -3.33
CA PHE A 15 -7.38 -2.99 -3.35
C PHE A 15 -6.51 -3.24 -4.59
N ARG A 16 -5.69 -2.26 -4.92
CA ARG A 16 -4.71 -2.34 -6.01
C ARG A 16 -3.33 -1.98 -5.51
N VAL A 17 -2.33 -2.61 -6.09
CA VAL A 17 -0.92 -2.21 -5.96
C VAL A 17 -0.36 -2.03 -7.36
N ALA A 18 0.31 -0.92 -7.60
CA ALA A 18 0.90 -0.59 -8.90
C ALA A 18 2.34 -0.09 -8.75
N ALA A 19 3.20 -0.45 -9.69
CA ALA A 19 4.47 0.24 -9.91
C ALA A 19 4.25 1.33 -10.95
N ILE A 20 4.49 2.57 -10.57
CA ILE A 20 4.28 3.75 -11.41
C ILE A 20 5.62 4.44 -11.62
N ASN A 21 5.97 4.73 -12.87
CA ASN A 21 7.18 5.47 -13.17
C ASN A 21 7.00 6.99 -13.04
N GLU A 22 8.10 7.74 -13.11
CA GLU A 22 8.12 9.22 -13.05
C GLU A 22 7.31 9.93 -14.15
N GLN A 23 6.94 9.24 -15.24
CA GLN A 23 6.03 9.77 -16.27
C GLN A 23 4.54 9.47 -15.96
N GLY A 24 4.24 8.87 -14.80
CA GLY A 24 2.88 8.48 -14.41
C GLY A 24 2.39 7.19 -15.08
N ILE A 25 3.27 6.43 -15.76
CA ILE A 25 2.90 5.21 -16.46
C ILE A 25 2.90 4.04 -15.47
N ILE A 26 1.81 3.25 -15.49
CA ILE A 26 1.69 2.01 -14.73
C ILE A 26 2.48 0.90 -15.45
N GLU A 27 3.64 0.54 -14.90
CA GLU A 27 4.53 -0.50 -15.45
C GLU A 27 4.08 -1.91 -15.02
N LYS A 28 3.46 -2.03 -13.84
CA LYS A 28 2.87 -3.27 -13.32
C LYS A 28 1.71 -2.93 -12.39
N ARG A 29 0.67 -3.75 -12.40
CA ARG A 29 -0.44 -3.62 -11.45
C ARG A 29 -1.03 -4.98 -11.10
N VAL A 30 -1.43 -5.12 -9.84
CA VAL A 30 -2.23 -6.23 -9.34
C VAL A 30 -3.49 -5.69 -8.68
N LYS A 31 -4.56 -6.47 -8.72
CA LYS A 31 -5.82 -6.19 -8.04
C LYS A 31 -6.20 -7.44 -7.25
N LYS A 32 -6.58 -7.29 -5.99
CA LYS A 32 -7.02 -8.39 -5.12
C LYS A 32 -8.29 -7.97 -4.35
N PRO A 33 -9.13 -8.92 -3.92
CA PRO A 33 -10.20 -8.66 -2.97
C PRO A 33 -9.65 -8.12 -1.64
N THR A 34 -10.42 -7.27 -0.96
CA THR A 34 -10.09 -6.82 0.39
C THR A 34 -10.84 -7.70 1.39
N PRO A 35 -10.14 -8.52 2.21
CA PRO A 35 -10.79 -9.42 3.17
C PRO A 35 -11.23 -8.67 4.43
N VAL A 36 -12.07 -7.64 4.29
CA VAL A 36 -12.47 -6.75 5.40
C VAL A 36 -13.15 -7.53 6.53
N GLN A 37 -13.91 -8.58 6.21
CA GLN A 37 -14.57 -9.43 7.21
C GLN A 37 -13.61 -10.26 8.07
N GLU A 38 -12.37 -10.45 7.60
CA GLU A 38 -11.32 -11.17 8.34
C GLU A 38 -10.47 -10.21 9.21
N GLY A 39 -10.79 -8.92 9.19
CA GLY A 39 -10.15 -7.89 10.01
C GLY A 39 -8.87 -7.30 9.39
N CYS A 40 -8.40 -6.21 10.00
CA CYS A 40 -7.34 -5.36 9.44
C CYS A 40 -6.00 -6.07 9.27
N ASN A 41 -5.70 -7.07 10.10
CA ASN A 41 -4.47 -7.85 9.98
C ASN A 41 -4.49 -8.76 8.74
N SER A 42 -5.63 -9.36 8.40
CA SER A 42 -5.76 -10.14 7.16
C SER A 42 -5.61 -9.22 5.95
N VAL A 43 -6.29 -8.07 5.96
CA VAL A 43 -6.17 -7.05 4.89
C VAL A 43 -4.72 -6.61 4.71
N PHE A 44 -4.02 -6.30 5.81
CA PHE A 44 -2.62 -5.87 5.76
C PHE A 44 -1.69 -6.97 5.25
N THR A 45 -1.91 -8.22 5.64
CA THR A 45 -1.15 -9.38 5.15
C THR A 45 -1.33 -9.56 3.64
N CYS A 46 -2.56 -9.51 3.13
CA CYS A 46 -2.83 -9.55 1.69
C CYS A 46 -2.17 -8.39 0.94
N LEU A 47 -2.19 -7.19 1.53
CA LEU A 47 -1.55 -6.00 0.97
C LEU A 47 -0.03 -6.16 0.88
N LEU A 48 0.64 -6.68 1.92
CA LEU A 48 2.08 -6.94 1.88
C LEU A 48 2.46 -8.00 0.84
N SER A 49 1.66 -9.06 0.70
CA SER A 49 1.86 -10.07 -0.34
C SER A 49 1.78 -9.46 -1.75
N ALA A 50 0.78 -8.62 -2.01
CA ALA A 50 0.63 -7.92 -3.29
C ALA A 50 1.73 -6.89 -3.55
N LEU A 51 2.18 -6.17 -2.52
CA LEU A 51 3.37 -5.31 -2.60
C LEU A 51 4.61 -6.10 -2.99
N GLY A 52 4.84 -7.26 -2.36
CA GLY A 52 5.94 -8.17 -2.70
C GLY A 52 5.89 -8.62 -4.17
N GLU A 53 4.70 -8.99 -4.67
CA GLU A 53 4.48 -9.41 -6.06
C GLU A 53 4.90 -8.32 -7.06
N VAL A 54 4.55 -7.07 -6.79
CA VAL A 54 4.92 -5.93 -7.66
C VAL A 54 6.37 -5.54 -7.47
N TYR A 55 6.86 -5.48 -6.23
CA TYR A 55 8.22 -5.07 -5.88
C TYR A 55 9.28 -5.95 -6.51
N GLN A 56 9.11 -7.27 -6.49
CA GLN A 56 10.06 -8.23 -7.05
C GLN A 56 10.24 -8.10 -8.57
N CYS A 57 9.32 -7.42 -9.27
CA CYS A 57 9.43 -7.17 -10.70
C CYS A 57 10.46 -6.08 -11.06
N PHE A 58 10.97 -5.32 -10.07
CA PHE A 58 11.85 -4.18 -10.31
C PHE A 58 13.13 -4.28 -9.47
N PRO A 59 14.27 -3.80 -9.97
CA PRO A 59 15.49 -3.69 -9.17
C PRO A 59 15.24 -2.78 -7.97
N LYS A 60 15.66 -3.22 -6.78
CA LYS A 60 15.46 -2.46 -5.52
C LYS A 60 15.86 -0.98 -5.62
N LYS A 61 17.01 -0.71 -6.27
CA LYS A 61 17.55 0.65 -6.53
C LYS A 61 16.66 1.58 -7.38
N GLN A 62 15.57 1.07 -7.93
CA GLN A 62 14.59 1.84 -8.70
C GLN A 62 13.36 2.21 -7.88
N ILE A 63 13.16 1.65 -6.69
CA ILE A 63 11.98 1.89 -5.87
C ILE A 63 12.27 3.02 -4.88
N TYR A 64 11.54 4.13 -4.99
CA TYR A 64 11.80 5.36 -4.23
C TYR A 64 10.83 5.57 -3.06
N GLY A 65 9.76 4.78 -2.99
CA GLY A 65 8.80 4.86 -1.90
C GLY A 65 7.47 4.22 -2.22
N ILE A 66 6.55 4.38 -1.26
CA ILE A 66 5.19 3.89 -1.33
C ILE A 66 4.24 5.08 -1.15
N GLY A 67 3.26 5.21 -2.04
CA GLY A 67 2.10 6.07 -1.85
C GLY A 67 0.88 5.22 -1.50
N VAL A 68 0.06 5.69 -0.55
CA VAL A 68 -1.16 4.97 -0.13
C VAL A 68 -2.36 5.90 -0.25
N GLY A 69 -3.30 5.54 -1.10
CA GLY A 69 -4.66 6.07 -1.13
C GLY A 69 -5.59 5.14 -0.37
N VAL A 70 -6.43 5.70 0.50
CA VAL A 70 -7.40 4.95 1.29
C VAL A 70 -8.77 5.60 1.15
N ALA A 71 -9.81 4.78 1.03
CA ALA A 71 -11.19 5.26 1.11
C ALA A 71 -11.56 5.64 2.56
N GLY A 72 -11.17 6.84 3.00
CA GLY A 72 -11.43 7.33 4.36
C GLY A 72 -10.80 8.70 4.64
N VAL A 73 -10.94 9.14 5.89
CA VAL A 73 -10.26 10.32 6.43
C VAL A 73 -8.91 9.88 6.99
N ILE A 74 -7.85 10.62 6.68
CA ILE A 74 -6.47 10.28 7.03
C ILE A 74 -5.86 11.47 7.78
N ASP A 75 -5.26 11.20 8.94
CA ASP A 75 -4.26 12.09 9.53
C ASP A 75 -2.97 11.87 8.73
N ILE A 76 -2.69 12.78 7.79
CA ILE A 76 -1.58 12.66 6.84
C ILE A 76 -0.23 12.77 7.55
N GLU A 77 -0.13 13.59 8.59
CA GLU A 77 1.13 13.79 9.32
C GLU A 77 1.54 12.51 10.05
N LYS A 78 0.58 11.84 10.70
CA LYS A 78 0.83 10.58 11.41
C LYS A 78 0.71 9.34 10.52
N GLY A 79 0.07 9.46 9.36
CA GLY A 79 -0.24 8.33 8.49
C GLY A 79 -1.22 7.34 9.14
N ILE A 80 -2.24 7.88 9.83
CA ILE A 80 -3.28 7.11 10.52
C ILE A 80 -4.60 7.27 9.76
N ILE A 81 -5.29 6.15 9.52
CA ILE A 81 -6.66 6.19 9.00
C ILE A 81 -7.56 6.52 10.18
N THR A 82 -8.08 7.74 10.25
CA THR A 82 -8.88 8.18 11.41
C THR A 82 -10.30 7.65 11.33
N GLN A 83 -10.85 7.57 10.11
CA GLN A 83 -12.20 7.05 9.86
C GLN A 83 -12.28 6.42 8.46
N SER A 84 -12.90 5.25 8.32
CA SER A 84 -13.26 4.70 7.01
C SER A 84 -14.66 4.08 6.99
N PRO A 85 -15.55 4.52 6.08
CA PRO A 85 -16.89 3.93 5.99
C PRO A 85 -16.86 2.49 5.45
N ASN A 86 -15.82 2.12 4.69
CA ASN A 86 -15.77 0.88 3.92
C ASN A 86 -14.69 -0.10 4.39
N LEU A 87 -13.81 0.31 5.31
CA LEU A 87 -12.74 -0.53 5.88
C LEU A 87 -12.99 -0.72 7.37
N VAL A 88 -13.91 -1.62 7.72
CA VAL A 88 -14.27 -1.90 9.11
C VAL A 88 -13.02 -2.28 9.92
N GLY A 89 -12.86 -1.65 11.07
CA GLY A 89 -11.72 -1.85 12.00
C GLY A 89 -10.49 -0.99 11.70
N PHE A 90 -10.47 -0.21 10.60
CA PHE A 90 -9.34 0.64 10.26
C PHE A 90 -9.33 2.01 10.96
N ASP A 91 -10.33 2.32 11.78
CA ASP A 91 -10.36 3.56 12.55
C ASP A 91 -9.23 3.57 13.59
N GLY A 92 -8.39 4.61 13.53
CA GLY A 92 -7.16 4.71 14.33
C GLY A 92 -6.02 3.81 13.83
N TYR A 93 -6.13 3.19 12.65
CA TYR A 93 -5.12 2.24 12.18
C TYR A 93 -3.86 2.95 11.66
N PRO A 94 -2.67 2.66 12.23
CA PRO A 94 -1.41 3.32 11.87
C PRO A 94 -0.76 2.67 10.65
N ILE A 95 -1.33 2.90 9.46
CA ILE A 95 -0.90 2.23 8.23
C ILE A 95 0.55 2.56 7.86
N LYS A 96 0.98 3.81 8.07
CA LYS A 96 2.36 4.24 7.79
C LYS A 96 3.37 3.48 8.65
N GLU A 97 3.18 3.48 9.97
CA GLU A 97 4.08 2.77 10.91
C GLU A 97 4.18 1.28 10.59
N LYS A 98 3.05 0.64 10.28
CA LYS A 98 3.03 -0.78 9.93
C LYS A 98 3.76 -1.08 8.63
N LEU A 99 3.63 -0.22 7.61
CA LEU A 99 4.39 -0.33 6.36
C LEU A 99 5.87 -0.06 6.56
N ASP A 100 6.22 0.93 7.39
CA ASP A 100 7.59 1.25 7.76
C ASP A 100 8.28 0.01 8.34
N ALA A 101 7.67 -0.60 9.36
CA ALA A 101 8.20 -1.77 10.06
C ALA A 101 8.23 -3.06 9.21
N SER A 102 7.27 -3.26 8.30
CA SER A 102 7.12 -4.54 7.59
C SER A 102 7.77 -4.57 6.20
N PHE A 103 8.01 -3.40 5.59
CA PHE A 103 8.41 -3.34 4.19
C PHE A 103 9.50 -2.30 3.93
N LEU A 104 9.38 -1.08 4.45
CA LEU A 104 10.29 0.00 4.07
C LEU A 104 11.70 -0.17 4.63
N GLU A 105 11.88 -0.84 5.78
CA GLU A 105 13.20 -1.27 6.25
C GLU A 105 13.95 -2.19 5.26
N SER A 106 13.23 -2.85 4.34
CA SER A 106 13.81 -3.74 3.33
C SER A 106 14.19 -3.04 2.02
N LEU A 107 13.86 -1.75 1.88
CA LEU A 107 14.23 -0.93 0.72
C LEU A 107 15.69 -0.43 0.85
N PRO A 108 16.43 -0.33 -0.26
CA PRO A 108 17.76 0.27 -0.25
C PRO A 108 17.64 1.75 0.07
N LYS A 109 18.45 2.20 1.03
CA LYS A 109 18.62 3.62 1.36
C LYS A 109 19.42 4.34 0.28
#